data_AF-A0A4Q3IMI9-F1
#
_entry.id   AF-A0A4Q3IMI9-F1
#
_cell.length_a   1.000
_cell.length_b   1.000
_cell.length_c   1.000
_cell.angle_alpha   90.00
_cell.angle_beta   90.00
_cell.angle_gamma   90.00
#
_symmetry.space_group_name_H-M   'P 1'
#
loop_
_entity.id
_entity.type
_entity.pdbx_description
1 polymer ?
#
loop_
_entity_poly.entity_id
_entity_poly.type
_entity_poly.pdbx_seq_one_letter_code
_entity_poly.pdbx_strand_id
1 'polypeptide(L)'
;MPELPGLAAPWGRGWIDSYLGKALRGDVLRDDLGRGARWWHTLFDGVAHLSDGRLSRLEDRVARQVAEIGTAFRLPGEASERVWPLTGLPLLIGEDEWAGIAEGVCQRADLLERVLSDIYGDQALVASGGCRRSRSRAARRWRP
;
A
#
# COMPACT_ATOMS: atom_id res chain seq x y z
N MET A 1 16.40 14.83 6.86
CA MET A 1 15.71 14.20 5.71
C MET A 1 16.34 14.75 4.45
N PRO A 2 16.53 13.98 3.36
CA PRO A 2 16.91 14.59 2.10
C PRO A 2 15.74 15.46 1.66
N GLU A 3 15.91 16.78 1.78
CA GLU A 3 15.08 17.79 1.14
C GLU A 3 15.00 17.42 -0.35
N LEU A 4 13.80 17.14 -0.86
CA LEU A 4 13.61 17.03 -2.30
C LEU A 4 13.87 18.44 -2.87
N PRO A 5 14.96 18.65 -3.63
CA PRO A 5 15.41 19.99 -4.00
C PRO A 5 14.32 20.70 -4.81
N GLY A 6 14.03 21.94 -4.38
CA GLY A 6 13.23 22.96 -5.05
C GLY A 6 12.48 22.51 -6.29
N LEU A 7 11.24 22.04 -6.10
CA LEU A 7 10.31 21.67 -7.15
C LEU A 7 9.74 22.92 -7.84
N ALA A 8 10.57 23.65 -8.58
CA ALA A 8 10.12 24.73 -9.45
C ALA A 8 9.25 24.14 -10.59
N ALA A 9 8.16 24.84 -10.90
CA ALA A 9 7.27 24.57 -12.03
C ALA A 9 8.05 24.37 -13.35
N PRO A 10 7.51 23.58 -14.31
CA PRO A 10 6.15 23.07 -14.35
C PRO A 10 6.06 21.62 -13.88
N TRP A 11 5.19 21.39 -12.91
CA TRP A 11 4.73 20.05 -12.55
C TRP A 11 3.96 19.50 -13.75
N GLY A 12 4.67 18.69 -14.54
CA GLY A 12 4.26 18.13 -15.81
C GLY A 12 5.38 17.22 -16.31
N ARG A 13 5.46 17.00 -17.63
CA ARG A 13 6.48 16.15 -18.30
C ARG A 13 7.88 16.29 -17.70
N GLY A 14 8.33 17.50 -17.39
CA GLY A 14 9.68 17.74 -16.87
C GLY A 14 10.03 17.06 -15.54
N TRP A 15 9.08 16.93 -14.58
CA TRP A 15 9.34 16.20 -13.34
C TRP A 15 9.32 14.70 -13.57
N ILE A 16 8.34 14.20 -14.32
CA ILE A 16 8.22 12.78 -14.66
C ILE A 16 9.48 12.32 -15.39
N ASP A 17 9.92 13.06 -16.41
CA ASP A 17 11.14 12.77 -17.17
C ASP A 17 12.38 12.76 -16.27
N SER A 18 12.49 13.70 -15.33
CA SER A 18 13.58 13.75 -14.32
C SER A 18 13.53 12.58 -13.34
N TYR A 19 12.34 12.14 -12.94
CA TYR A 19 12.12 11.01 -12.05
C TYR A 19 12.47 9.68 -12.74
N LEU A 20 12.02 9.49 -13.98
CA LEU A 20 12.28 8.27 -14.75
C LEU A 20 13.76 7.99 -14.97
N GLY A 21 14.58 9.04 -15.11
CA GLY A 21 16.02 8.90 -15.19
C GLY A 21 16.66 8.24 -13.95
N LYS A 22 15.95 8.25 -12.81
CA LYS A 22 16.40 7.69 -11.51
C LYS A 22 15.62 6.44 -11.10
N ALA A 23 14.45 6.20 -11.69
CA ALA A 23 13.58 5.10 -11.33
C ALA A 23 14.25 3.73 -11.58
N LEU A 24 14.08 2.79 -10.66
CA LEU A 24 14.63 1.44 -10.77
C LEU A 24 13.66 0.51 -11.53
N ARG A 25 14.08 -0.73 -11.80
CA ARG A 25 13.18 -1.77 -12.34
C ARG A 25 12.12 -2.13 -11.29
N GLY A 26 10.89 -2.40 -11.72
CA GLY A 26 9.77 -2.66 -10.82
C GLY A 26 9.15 -1.39 -10.23
N ASP A 27 9.55 -0.22 -10.72
CA ASP A 27 8.90 1.04 -10.37
C ASP A 27 7.57 1.17 -11.12
N VAL A 28 6.50 1.44 -10.37
CA VAL A 28 5.14 1.44 -10.92
C VAL A 28 4.97 2.50 -12.00
N LEU A 29 5.47 3.72 -11.77
CA LEU A 29 5.35 4.78 -12.76
C LEU A 29 6.17 4.45 -14.01
N ARG A 30 7.43 4.05 -13.85
CA ARG A 30 8.32 3.68 -14.95
C ARG A 30 7.75 2.55 -15.81
N ASP A 31 7.27 1.49 -15.16
CA ASP A 31 6.79 0.28 -15.84
C ASP A 31 5.41 0.50 -16.49
N ASP A 32 4.65 1.49 -16.00
CA ASP A 32 3.29 1.77 -16.48
C ASP A 32 3.20 2.92 -17.51
N LEU A 33 4.25 3.70 -17.75
CA LEU A 33 4.22 4.78 -18.77
C LEU A 33 3.91 4.32 -20.20
N GLY A 34 4.00 3.01 -20.51
CA GLY A 34 3.52 2.49 -21.79
C GLY A 34 1.99 2.50 -21.93
N ARG A 35 1.28 2.05 -20.89
CA ARG A 35 -0.19 1.84 -20.91
C ARG A 35 -0.95 2.95 -20.19
N GLY A 36 -0.41 3.45 -19.09
CA GLY A 36 -1.05 4.38 -18.18
C GLY A 36 -0.51 5.82 -18.22
N ALA A 37 0.42 6.17 -19.12
CA ALA A 37 1.06 7.51 -19.12
C ALA A 37 0.08 8.69 -19.05
N ARG A 38 -1.03 8.63 -19.81
CA ARG A 38 -2.05 9.69 -19.77
C ARG A 38 -2.64 9.87 -18.38
N TRP A 39 -2.87 8.78 -17.65
CA TRP A 39 -3.50 8.79 -16.33
C TRP A 39 -2.53 9.31 -15.27
N TRP A 40 -1.26 8.95 -15.37
CA TRP A 40 -0.21 9.54 -14.53
C TRP A 40 -0.09 11.05 -14.75
N HIS A 41 -0.08 11.51 -16.01
CA HIS A 41 -0.10 12.94 -16.31
C HIS A 41 -1.33 13.63 -15.71
N THR A 42 -2.54 13.09 -15.92
CA THR A 42 -3.77 13.63 -15.33
C THR A 42 -3.71 13.69 -13.80
N LEU A 43 -3.18 12.64 -13.16
CA LEU A 43 -3.02 12.61 -11.70
C LEU A 43 -2.09 13.73 -11.24
N PHE A 44 -0.90 13.84 -11.83
CA PHE A 44 0.10 14.83 -11.41
C PHE A 44 -0.37 16.27 -11.70
N ASP A 45 -1.07 16.50 -12.81
CA ASP A 45 -1.69 17.80 -13.11
C ASP A 45 -2.77 18.15 -12.09
N GLY A 46 -3.61 17.18 -11.71
CA GLY A 46 -4.64 17.35 -10.67
C GLY A 46 -4.05 17.63 -9.30
N VAL A 47 -3.00 16.89 -8.91
CA VAL A 47 -2.26 17.12 -7.65
C VAL A 47 -1.59 18.50 -7.65
N ALA A 48 -1.03 18.93 -8.78
CA ALA A 48 -0.45 20.26 -8.94
C ALA A 48 -1.47 21.36 -8.67
N HIS A 49 -2.64 21.22 -9.27
CA HIS A 49 -3.73 22.16 -9.10
C HIS A 49 -4.24 22.19 -7.65
N LEU A 50 -4.42 21.03 -7.02
CA LEU A 50 -4.94 20.93 -5.64
C LEU A 50 -3.98 21.46 -4.57
N SER A 51 -2.68 21.48 -4.87
CA SER A 51 -1.63 21.83 -3.91
C SER A 51 -0.96 23.16 -4.19
N ASP A 52 -1.43 23.93 -5.18
CA ASP A 52 -0.77 25.15 -5.69
C ASP A 52 0.73 24.94 -6.00
N GLY A 53 1.09 23.75 -6.49
CA GLY A 53 2.49 23.42 -6.72
C GLY A 53 3.31 23.26 -5.42
N ARG A 54 2.70 22.87 -4.29
CA ARG A 54 3.40 22.56 -3.02
C ARG A 54 2.92 21.27 -2.38
N LEU A 55 3.71 20.19 -2.50
CA LEU A 55 3.31 18.86 -2.04
C LEU A 55 3.06 18.80 -0.52
N SER A 56 3.77 19.61 0.26
CA SER A 56 3.52 19.76 1.70
C SER A 56 2.07 20.14 2.03
N ARG A 57 1.39 20.91 1.16
CA ARG A 57 -0.02 21.24 1.35
C ARG A 57 -0.95 20.04 1.18
N LEU A 58 -0.59 19.12 0.29
CA LEU A 58 -1.30 17.86 0.12
C LEU A 58 -1.10 16.97 1.36
N GLU A 59 0.14 16.87 1.85
CA GLU A 59 0.48 16.13 3.07
C GLU A 59 -0.26 16.67 4.30
N ASP A 60 -0.25 18.00 4.50
CA ASP A 60 -0.97 18.66 5.60
C ASP A 60 -2.49 18.41 5.53
N ARG A 61 -3.05 18.35 4.31
CA ARG A 61 -4.46 18.04 4.10
C ARG A 61 -4.77 16.59 4.45
N VAL A 62 -3.93 15.67 3.99
CA VAL A 62 -4.07 14.23 4.25
C VAL A 62 -3.92 13.93 5.73
N ALA A 63 -2.93 14.52 6.40
CA ALA A 63 -2.71 14.36 7.83
C ALA A 63 -3.92 14.83 8.65
N ARG A 64 -4.51 15.99 8.31
CA ARG A 64 -5.75 16.46 8.94
C ARG A 64 -6.91 15.50 8.71
N GLN A 65 -7.08 15.01 7.49
CA GLN A 65 -8.16 14.08 7.18
C GLN A 65 -8.01 12.74 7.91
N VAL A 66 -6.79 12.22 8.05
CA VAL A 66 -6.50 11.01 8.85
C VAL A 66 -6.82 11.25 10.34
N ALA A 67 -6.47 12.43 10.87
CA ALA A 67 -6.79 12.80 12.25
C ALA A 67 -8.31 12.94 12.49
N GLU A 68 -9.04 13.51 11.53
CA GLU A 68 -10.50 13.67 11.59
C GLU A 68 -11.25 12.33 11.50
N ILE A 69 -10.79 11.41 10.66
CA ILE A 69 -11.39 10.07 10.51
C ILE A 69 -11.14 9.22 11.78
N GLY A 70 -10.17 9.58 12.63
CA GLY A 70 -9.89 8.87 13.87
C GLY A 70 -9.24 7.50 13.65
N THR A 71 -8.63 7.26 12.49
CA THR A 71 -7.84 6.05 12.20
C THR A 71 -6.51 6.09 12.93
N ALA A 72 -6.57 5.90 14.24
CA ALA A 72 -5.42 5.64 15.07
C ALA A 72 -5.40 4.15 15.44
N PHE A 73 -4.23 3.54 15.38
CA PHE A 73 -4.05 2.13 15.73
C PHE A 73 -3.19 2.02 16.98
N ARG A 74 -3.43 0.95 17.75
CA ARG A 74 -2.63 0.59 18.91
C ARG A 74 -2.09 -0.82 18.73
N LEU A 75 -0.77 -0.97 18.81
CA LEU A 75 -0.17 -2.30 18.89
C LEU A 75 -0.34 -2.86 20.31
N PRO A 76 -0.58 -4.17 20.48
CA PRO A 76 -0.70 -4.74 21.82
C PRO A 76 0.60 -4.52 22.62
N GLY A 77 0.51 -3.80 23.73
CA GLY A 77 1.65 -3.43 24.58
C GLY A 77 2.12 -1.97 24.43
N GLU A 78 1.59 -1.20 23.48
CA GLU A 78 1.84 0.25 23.39
C GLU A 78 0.79 1.04 24.19
N ALA A 79 1.25 2.02 24.96
CA ALA A 79 0.39 2.90 25.77
C ALA A 79 -0.22 4.06 24.95
N SER A 80 0.40 4.43 23.83
CA SER A 80 -0.02 5.55 22.99
C SER A 80 -0.61 5.08 21.66
N GLU A 81 -1.59 5.84 21.18
CA GLU A 81 -2.14 5.69 19.83
C GLU A 81 -1.17 6.24 18.79
N ARG A 82 -1.06 5.57 17.65
CA ARG A 82 -0.27 6.03 16.50
C ARG A 82 -1.18 6.35 15.33
N VAL A 83 -0.89 7.50 14.71
CA VAL A 83 -1.55 7.93 13.47
C VAL A 83 -1.11 7.00 12.34
N TRP A 84 -2.07 6.55 11.52
CA TRP A 84 -1.77 5.74 10.35
C TRP A 84 -0.88 6.54 9.36
N PRO A 85 0.30 6.03 8.94
CA PRO A 85 1.13 6.70 7.96
C PRO A 85 0.50 6.57 6.58
N LEU A 86 -0.29 7.57 6.17
CA LEU A 86 -0.86 7.64 4.83
C LEU A 86 0.03 8.52 3.94
N THR A 87 0.34 8.02 2.73
CA THR A 87 0.92 8.86 1.67
C THR A 87 -0.16 9.73 1.05
N GLY A 88 0.17 10.98 0.70
CA GLY A 88 -0.76 11.88 0.02
C GLY A 88 -0.90 11.61 -1.48
N LEU A 89 0.00 10.84 -2.08
CA LEU A 89 -0.05 10.48 -3.49
C LEU A 89 -0.75 9.13 -3.67
N PRO A 90 -1.83 9.06 -4.46
CA PRO A 90 -2.50 7.79 -4.74
C PRO A 90 -1.64 6.93 -5.67
N LEU A 91 -1.76 5.62 -5.50
CA LEU A 91 -1.21 4.62 -6.41
C LEU A 91 -2.26 4.30 -7.47
N LEU A 92 -1.96 4.56 -8.74
CA LEU A 92 -2.83 4.14 -9.84
C LEU A 92 -2.60 2.65 -10.12
N ILE A 93 -3.71 1.91 -10.24
CA ILE A 93 -3.73 0.49 -10.61
C ILE A 93 -4.73 0.37 -11.75
N GLY A 94 -4.34 -0.29 -12.84
CA GLY A 94 -5.23 -0.52 -13.97
C GLY A 94 -6.38 -1.46 -13.61
N GLU A 95 -7.53 -1.33 -14.27
CA GLU A 95 -8.70 -2.17 -13.99
C GLU A 95 -8.41 -3.67 -14.19
N ASP A 96 -7.76 -4.02 -15.30
CA ASP A 96 -7.38 -5.41 -15.60
C ASP A 96 -6.41 -5.98 -14.55
N GLU A 97 -5.48 -5.15 -14.07
CA GLU A 97 -4.53 -5.52 -13.01
C GLU A 97 -5.27 -5.71 -11.68
N TRP A 98 -6.16 -4.78 -11.34
CA TRP A 98 -6.97 -4.85 -10.12
C TRP A 98 -7.86 -6.09 -10.11
N ALA A 99 -8.46 -6.47 -11.24
CA ALA A 99 -9.26 -7.68 -11.35
C ALA A 99 -8.46 -8.93 -10.98
N GLY A 100 -7.23 -9.07 -11.51
CA GLY A 100 -6.34 -10.19 -11.17
C GLY A 100 -5.89 -10.18 -9.70
N ILE A 101 -5.60 -8.99 -9.15
CA ILE A 101 -5.27 -8.85 -7.73
C ILE A 101 -6.45 -9.27 -6.85
N ALA A 102 -7.65 -8.77 -7.14
CA ALA A 102 -8.85 -9.05 -6.38
C ALA A 102 -9.18 -10.55 -6.40
N GLU A 103 -9.16 -11.19 -7.56
CA GLU A 103 -9.37 -12.63 -7.69
C GLU A 103 -8.34 -13.42 -6.85
N GLY A 104 -7.05 -13.06 -6.96
CA GLY A 104 -6.00 -13.70 -6.19
C GLY A 104 -6.10 -13.48 -4.68
N VAL A 105 -6.63 -12.34 -4.24
CA VAL A 105 -6.89 -12.05 -2.82
C VAL A 105 -8.06 -12.92 -2.32
N CYS A 106 -9.16 -13.01 -3.07
CA CYS A 106 -10.29 -13.88 -2.74
C CYS A 106 -9.86 -15.35 -2.64
N GLN A 107 -9.09 -15.85 -3.62
CA GLN A 107 -8.57 -17.21 -3.60
C GLN A 107 -7.74 -17.49 -2.34
N ARG A 108 -6.87 -16.56 -1.93
CA ARG A 108 -6.04 -16.72 -0.73
C ARG A 108 -6.85 -16.63 0.56
N ALA A 109 -7.87 -15.78 0.60
CA ALA A 109 -8.79 -15.71 1.74
C ALA A 109 -9.52 -17.05 1.93
N ASP A 110 -10.08 -17.62 0.85
CA ASP A 110 -10.75 -18.92 0.88
C ASP A 110 -9.81 -20.05 1.29
N LEU A 111 -8.57 -20.02 0.79
CA LEU A 111 -7.56 -21.00 1.19
C LEU A 111 -7.24 -20.88 2.68
N LEU A 112 -7.02 -19.67 3.18
CA LEU A 112 -6.71 -19.43 4.59
C LEU A 112 -7.86 -19.87 5.49
N GLU A 113 -9.11 -19.61 5.12
CA GLU A 113 -10.29 -20.06 5.87
C GLU A 113 -10.34 -21.59 5.98
N ARG A 114 -10.11 -22.30 4.87
CA ARG A 114 -10.05 -23.78 4.87
C ARG A 114 -8.90 -24.30 5.72
N VAL A 115 -7.73 -23.66 5.65
CA VAL A 115 -6.57 -24.02 6.46
C VAL A 115 -6.84 -23.80 7.95
N LEU A 116 -7.46 -22.67 8.32
CA LEU A 116 -7.85 -22.40 9.70
C LEU A 116 -8.87 -23.43 10.19
N SER A 117 -9.89 -23.73 9.39
CA SER A 117 -10.90 -24.74 9.69
C SER A 117 -10.28 -26.12 9.92
N ASP A 118 -9.33 -26.55 9.10
CA ASP A 118 -8.62 -27.82 9.30
C ASP A 118 -7.74 -27.80 10.57
N ILE A 119 -6.99 -26.73 10.81
CA ILE A 119 -6.12 -26.60 11.99
C ILE A 119 -6.93 -26.67 13.29
N TYR A 120 -8.11 -26.07 13.32
CA TYR A 120 -8.99 -26.09 14.49
C TYR A 120 -9.97 -27.27 14.52
N GLY A 121 -10.10 -28.01 13.43
CA GLY A 121 -10.90 -29.22 13.30
C GLY A 121 -10.05 -30.50 13.30
N ASP A 122 -10.15 -31.26 12.21
CA ASP A 122 -9.61 -32.62 12.09
C ASP A 122 -8.07 -32.68 11.93
N GLN A 123 -7.42 -31.54 11.68
CA GLN A 123 -5.97 -31.40 11.52
C GLN A 123 -5.38 -32.33 10.45
N ALA A 124 -6.13 -32.56 9.37
CA ALA A 124 -5.72 -33.45 8.28
C ALA A 124 -4.48 -32.91 7.55
N LEU A 125 -4.30 -31.59 7.44
CA LEU A 125 -3.11 -30.97 6.85
C LEU A 125 -1.86 -31.20 7.71
N VAL A 126 -2.01 -31.27 9.04
CA VAL A 126 -0.91 -31.60 9.95
C VAL A 126 -0.60 -33.09 9.86
N ALA A 127 -1.61 -33.94 9.85
CA ALA A 127 -1.46 -35.39 9.76
C ALA A 127 -0.82 -35.85 8.44
N SER A 128 -1.16 -35.20 7.33
CA SER A 128 -0.60 -35.45 5.99
C SER A 128 0.76 -34.79 5.75
N GLY A 129 1.26 -33.97 6.68
CA GLY A 129 2.55 -33.28 6.57
C GLY A 129 2.54 -32.02 5.67
N GLY A 130 1.39 -31.63 5.13
CA GLY A 130 1.22 -30.40 4.33
C GLY A 130 1.37 -29.10 5.15
N CYS A 131 1.06 -29.15 6.45
CA CYS A 131 1.38 -28.09 7.40
C CYS A 131 2.44 -28.60 8.39
N ARG A 132 3.71 -28.21 8.19
CA ARG A 132 4.78 -28.56 9.13
C ARG A 132 4.53 -27.83 10.44
N ARG A 133 4.29 -28.59 11.51
CA ARG A 133 4.20 -28.06 12.88
C ARG A 133 5.55 -27.45 13.31
N SER A 134 5.70 -26.14 13.15
CA SER A 134 6.85 -25.42 13.68
C SER A 134 6.65 -25.17 15.18
N ARG A 135 7.63 -25.55 16.01
CA ARG A 135 7.65 -25.18 17.44
C ARG A 135 8.09 -23.72 17.55
N SER A 136 7.25 -22.78 17.14
CA SER A 136 7.49 -21.36 17.41
C SER A 136 6.83 -20.96 18.74
N ARG A 137 7.56 -20.25 19.61
CA ARG A 137 7.06 -19.73 20.90
C ARG A 137 5.85 -18.79 20.72
N ALA A 138 5.62 -18.29 19.51
CA ALA A 138 4.53 -17.36 19.14
C ALA A 138 3.13 -18.00 19.15
N ALA A 139 3.02 -19.32 18.97
CA ALA A 139 1.73 -20.02 18.92
C ALA A 139 0.92 -19.98 20.23
N ARG A 140 1.53 -19.58 21.37
CA ARG A 140 0.80 -19.38 22.64
C ARG A 140 -0.09 -18.14 22.66
N ARG A 141 0.02 -17.26 21.65
CA ARG A 141 -0.65 -15.95 21.61
C ARG A 141 -2.06 -15.98 21.00
N TRP A 142 -2.49 -17.12 20.45
CA TRP A 142 -3.75 -17.29 19.71
C TRP A 142 -4.67 -18.36 20.35
N ARG A 143 -4.67 -18.46 21.68
CA ARG A 143 -5.75 -19.12 22.42
C ARG A 143 -6.68 -18.03 22.96
N PRO A 144 -8.01 -18.18 22.85
CA PRO A 144 -8.97 -17.22 23.39
C PRO A 144 -8.80 -17.06 24.91
#